data_AF-A0A814KI69-F1
#
_entry.id   AF-A0A814KI69-F1
#
_cell.length_a   1.000
_cell.length_b   1.000
_cell.length_c   1.000
_cell.angle_alpha   90.00
_cell.angle_beta   90.00
_cell.angle_gamma   90.00
#
_symmetry.space_group_name_H-M   'P 1'
#
loop_
_entity.id
_entity.type
_entity.pdbx_description
1 polymer ?
#
loop_
_entity_poly.entity_id
_entity_poly.type
_entity_poly.pdbx_seq_one_letter_code
_entity_poly.pdbx_strand_id
1 'polypeptide(L)' 'DVTISTKPFVPIHNWSVNLDESEVFFTVGTIFKIDSCDELDGFWHVKLTLSTERDRVLQALFNHYEIQIGETS' A
#
# COMPACT_ATOMS: atom_id res chain seq x y z
N ASP A 1 11.20 22.97 7.49
CA ASP A 1 10.11 22.04 7.12
C ASP A 1 10.61 20.62 6.97
N VAL A 2 10.46 19.84 8.03
CA VAL A 2 10.71 18.39 7.99
C VAL A 2 9.36 17.74 7.76
N THR A 3 9.02 17.40 6.52
CA THR A 3 7.86 16.56 6.23
C THR A 3 8.20 15.15 6.73
N ILE A 4 7.80 14.87 7.98
CA ILE A 4 7.83 13.51 8.51
C ILE A 4 6.82 12.72 7.68
N SER A 5 7.28 12.05 6.63
CA SER A 5 6.51 11.03 5.94
C SER A 5 6.30 9.91 6.94
N THR A 6 5.12 9.89 7.56
CA THR A 6 4.72 8.78 8.42
C THR A 6 4.68 7.55 7.54
N LYS A 7 5.62 6.62 7.76
CA LYS A 7 5.60 5.32 7.10
C LYS A 7 4.22 4.70 7.34
N PRO A 8 3.50 4.23 6.29
CA PRO A 8 2.13 3.73 6.42
C PRO A 8 2.11 2.31 7.02
N PHE A 9 3.16 1.91 7.73
CA PHE A 9 3.28 0.61 8.34
C PHE A 9 4.17 0.64 9.57
N VAL A 10 3.89 -0.26 10.52
CA VAL A 10 4.64 -0.39 11.76
C VAL A 10 4.70 -1.86 12.19
N PRO A 11 5.87 -2.36 12.66
CA PRO A 11 5.93 -3.65 13.33
C PRO A 11 5.09 -3.63 14.62
N ILE A 12 4.27 -4.65 14.84
CA ILE A 12 3.39 -4.72 16.01
C ILE A 12 3.65 -5.92 16.94
N HIS A 13 4.80 -6.58 16.78
CA HIS A 13 5.22 -7.72 17.60
C HIS A 13 5.09 -7.49 19.12
N ASN A 14 5.34 -6.27 19.62
CA ASN A 14 5.22 -5.94 21.04
C ASN A 14 3.78 -5.85 21.56
N TRP A 15 2.79 -5.83 20.67
CA TRP A 15 1.36 -5.75 20.99
C TRP A 15 0.57 -6.98 20.52
N SER A 16 1.23 -7.90 19.81
CA SER A 16 0.62 -9.14 19.33
C SER A 16 0.57 -10.20 20.43
N VAL A 17 -0.45 -11.05 20.38
CA VAL A 17 -0.57 -12.22 21.28
C VAL A 17 0.50 -13.26 20.95
N ASN A 18 0.93 -13.33 19.69
CA ASN A 18 1.95 -14.25 19.19
C ASN A 18 3.28 -13.51 19.01
N LEU A 19 4.13 -13.53 20.03
CA LEU A 19 5.43 -12.83 20.00
C LEU A 19 6.44 -13.41 18.99
N ASP A 20 6.20 -14.63 18.51
CA ASP A 20 7.05 -15.31 17.54
C ASP A 20 6.76 -14.88 16.09
N GLU A 21 5.70 -14.11 15.86
CA GLU A 21 5.34 -13.60 14.53
C GLU A 21 5.99 -12.22 14.29
N SER A 22 6.67 -12.08 13.15
CA SER A 22 7.22 -10.79 12.69
C SER A 22 6.12 -9.93 12.05
N GLU A 23 5.06 -9.65 12.81
CA GLU A 23 3.85 -8.99 12.34
C GLU A 23 4.08 -7.51 12.04
N VAL A 24 3.60 -7.07 10.86
CA VAL A 24 3.66 -5.68 10.40
C VAL A 24 2.24 -5.23 10.02
N PHE A 25 1.78 -4.16 10.65
CA PHE A 25 0.49 -3.55 10.38
C PHE A 25 0.63 -2.43 9.36
N PHE A 26 -0.23 -2.42 8.34
CA PHE A 26 -0.34 -1.32 7.37
C PHE A 26 -1.58 -0.48 7.65
N THR A 27 -1.46 0.84 7.55
CA THR A 27 -2.59 1.75 7.76
C THR A 27 -3.65 1.59 6.66
N VAL A 28 -4.90 1.85 7.00
CA VAL A 28 -6.00 1.90 6.02
C VAL A 28 -5.66 2.91 4.92
N GLY A 29 -5.97 2.54 3.66
CA GLY A 29 -5.65 3.37 2.49
C GLY A 29 -4.23 3.16 1.94
N THR A 30 -3.45 2.22 2.49
CA THR A 30 -2.18 1.82 1.88
C THR A 30 -2.41 1.15 0.53
N ILE A 31 -1.69 1.60 -0.49
CA ILE A 31 -1.79 1.09 -1.86
C ILE A 31 -0.52 0.33 -2.20
N PHE A 32 -0.68 -0.84 -2.82
CA PHE A 32 0.41 -1.64 -3.35
C PHE A 32 0.23 -1.83 -4.85
N LYS A 33 1.34 -1.74 -5.58
CA LYS A 33 1.41 -2.15 -6.97
C LYS A 33 1.73 -3.64 -7.04
N ILE A 34 0.99 -4.38 -7.86
CA ILE A 34 1.32 -5.77 -8.19
C ILE A 34 2.47 -5.76 -9.20
N ASP A 35 3.59 -6.38 -8.82
CA ASP A 35 4.75 -6.54 -9.71
C ASP A 35 4.69 -7.86 -10.49
N SER A 36 4.26 -8.94 -9.84
CA SER A 36 4.00 -10.23 -10.48
C SER A 36 2.92 -11.02 -9.76
N CYS A 37 2.31 -11.95 -10.47
CA CYS A 37 1.26 -12.82 -9.97
C CYS A 37 1.39 -14.15 -10.71
N ASP A 38 1.93 -15.15 -10.02
CA ASP A 38 2.29 -16.43 -10.61
C ASP A 38 1.66 -17.56 -9.79
N GLU A 39 1.12 -18.58 -10.46
CA GLU A 39 0.63 -19.80 -9.81
C GLU A 39 1.73 -20.86 -9.83
N LEU A 40 2.12 -21.36 -8.65
CA LEU A 40 3.10 -22.41 -8.48
C LEU A 40 2.58 -23.41 -7.45
N ASP A 41 2.62 -24.70 -7.79
CA ASP A 41 2.18 -25.80 -6.92
C ASP A 41 0.75 -25.65 -6.36
N GLY A 42 -0.15 -25.01 -7.13
CA GLY A 42 -1.53 -24.73 -6.73
C GLY A 42 -1.70 -23.56 -5.77
N PHE A 43 -0.64 -22.78 -5.52
CA PHE A 43 -0.66 -21.57 -4.73
C PHE A 43 -0.41 -20.33 -5.58
N TRP A 44 -1.08 -19.24 -5.24
CA TRP A 44 -0.84 -17.93 -5.86
C TRP A 44 0.28 -17.21 -5.12
N HIS A 45 1.33 -16.86 -5.86
CA HIS A 45 2.43 -16.05 -5.39
C HIS A 45 2.28 -14.65 -5.98
N VAL A 46 1.88 -13.70 -5.13
CA VAL A 46 1.69 -12.29 -5.53
C VAL A 46 2.81 -11.45 -4.96
N LYS A 47 3.60 -10.83 -5.84
CA LYS A 47 4.65 -9.89 -5.44
C LYS A 47 4.10 -8.47 -5.48
N LEU A 48 4.25 -7.76 -4.37
CA LEU A 48 3.73 -6.41 -4.18
C LEU A 48 4.86 -5.43 -3.86
N THR A 49 4.78 -4.22 -4.41
CA THR A 49 5.61 -3.08 -4.01
C THR A 49 4.72 -2.00 -3.41
N LEU A 50 5.09 -1.48 -2.24
CA LEU A 50 4.42 -0.35 -1.60
C LEU A 50 4.47 0.88 -2.51
N SER A 51 3.31 1.39 -2.90
CA SER A 51 3.21 2.64 -3.65
C SER A 51 3.49 3.82 -2.73
N THR A 52 4.10 4.87 -3.28
CA THR A 52 4.38 6.11 -2.55
C THR A 52 3.73 7.27 -3.26
N GLU A 53 3.64 8.43 -2.60
CA GLU A 53 3.15 9.67 -3.22
C GLU A 53 3.93 10.09 -4.47
N ARG A 54 5.12 9.54 -4.70
CA ARG A 54 5.95 9.78 -5.89
C ARG A 54 5.61 8.86 -7.05
N ASP A 55 4.70 7.91 -6.87
CA ASP A 55 4.25 7.01 -7.93
C ASP A 55 3.41 7.80 -8.94
N ARG A 56 3.99 8.02 -10.12
CA ARG A 56 3.38 8.83 -11.19
C ARG A 56 2.06 8.26 -11.66
N VAL A 57 1.90 6.93 -11.64
CA VAL A 57 0.65 6.29 -12.07
C VAL A 57 -0.44 6.59 -11.05
N LEU A 58 -0.11 6.51 -9.78
CA LEU A 58 -1.04 6.82 -8.70
C LEU A 58 -1.46 8.31 -8.71
N GLN A 59 -0.51 9.21 -8.95
CA GLN A 59 -0.80 10.64 -9.13
C GLN A 59 -1.73 10.87 -10.33
N ALA A 60 -1.45 10.24 -11.48
CA ALA A 60 -2.30 10.37 -12.66
C ALA A 60 -3.72 9.84 -12.41
N LEU A 61 -3.85 8.75 -11.66
CA LEU A 61 -5.14 8.19 -11.27
C LEU A 61 -5.93 9.14 -10.38
N PHE A 62 -5.30 9.72 -9.35
CA PHE A 62 -5.96 10.69 -8.48
C PHE A 62 -6.39 11.94 -9.24
N ASN A 63 -5.52 12.49 -10.09
CA ASN A 63 -5.86 13.63 -10.93
C ASN A 63 -7.07 13.32 -11.85
N HIS A 64 -7.16 12.10 -12.39
CA HIS A 64 -8.30 11.69 -13.20
C HIS A 64 -9.60 11.64 -12.40
N TYR A 65 -9.57 11.08 -11.18
CA TYR A 65 -10.75 11.04 -10.31
C TYR A 65 -11.21 12.42 -9.87
N GLU A 66 -10.28 13.33 -9.55
CA GLU A 66 -10.62 14.72 -9.21
C GLU A 66 -11.36 15.43 -10.35
N ILE A 67 -10.94 15.22 -11.59
CA ILE A 67 -11.61 15.78 -12.77
C ILE A 67 -13.03 15.22 -12.91
N GLN A 68 -13.21 13.90 -12.79
CA GLN A 68 -14.54 13.29 -12.93
C GLN A 68 -15.53 13.74 -11.84
N ILE A 69 -15.07 13.87 -10.59
CA ILE A 69 -15.90 14.30 -9.47
C ILE A 69 -16.21 15.80 -9.58
N GLY A 70 -15.24 16.62 -10.02
CA GLY A 70 -15.43 18.04 -10.28
C GLY A 70 -16.39 18.33 -11.43
N GLU A 71 -16.47 17.45 -12.43
CA GLU A 71 -17.41 17.55 -13.55
C GLU A 71 -18.84 17.09 -13.20
N THR A 72 -19.03 16.37 -12.10
CA THR A 72 -20.35 15.89 -11.62
C THR A 72 -20.97 16.78 -10.53
N SER A 73 -20.35 17.92 -10.21
CA SER A 73 -20.81 18.88 -9.19
C SER A 73 -21.51 20.11 -9.77
#